data_AF-A0A2K9IU85-F1
#
_entry.id   AF-A0A2K9IU85-F1
#
_cell.length_a   1.000
_cell.length_b   1.000
_cell.length_c   1.000
_cell.angle_alpha   90.00
_cell.angle_beta   90.00
_cell.angle_gamma   90.00
#
_symmetry.space_group_name_H-M   'P 1'
#
loop_
_entity.id
_entity.type
_entity.pdbx_description
1 polymer ?
#
loop_
_entity_poly.entity_id
_entity_poly.type
_entity_poly.pdbx_seq_one_letter_code
_entity_poly.pdbx_strand_id
1 'polypeptide(L)' 'MLKHLFYELIGWLFTGVGAYFIYEDPTLILPYISLGIGLAFIIFHLPKSLRRKK' A
#
# COMPACT_ATOMS: atom_id res chain seq x y z
N MET A 1 7.44 -3.35 -16.84
CA MET A 1 7.69 -2.16 -15.99
C MET A 1 6.40 -1.37 -15.71
N LEU A 2 5.68 -0.88 -16.74
CA LEU A 2 4.50 -0.03 -16.54
C LEU A 2 3.41 -0.63 -15.61
N LYS A 3 3.08 -1.92 -15.80
CA LYS A 3 2.09 -2.61 -14.96
C LYS A 3 2.50 -2.65 -13.49
N HIS A 4 3.79 -2.87 -13.20
CA HIS A 4 4.31 -2.88 -11.83
C HIS A 4 4.23 -1.50 -11.19
N LEU A 5 4.60 -0.46 -11.94
CA LEU A 5 4.49 0.93 -11.50
C LEU A 5 3.04 1.31 -11.16
N PHE A 6 2.08 0.83 -11.95
CA PHE A 6 0.65 1.01 -11.66
C PHE A 6 0.22 0.34 -10.35
N TYR A 7 0.65 -0.90 -10.11
CA TYR A 7 0.34 -1.59 -8.85
C TYR A 7 1.01 -0.93 -7.64
N GLU A 8 2.24 -0.42 -7.78
CA GLU A 8 2.90 0.36 -6.73
C GLU A 8 2.14 1.67 -6.48
N LEU A 9 1.76 2.41 -7.52
CA LEU A 9 1.00 3.65 -7.39
C LEU A 9 -0.32 3.44 -6.66
N ILE A 10 -1.06 2.39 -7.02
CA ILE A 10 -2.31 2.01 -6.37
C ILE A 10 -2.05 1.63 -4.91
N GLY A 11 -1.02 0.82 -4.64
CA GLY A 11 -0.63 0.44 -3.28
C GLY A 11 -0.35 1.67 -2.41
N TRP A 12 0.45 2.61 -2.91
CA TRP A 12 0.77 3.85 -2.22
C TRP A 12 -0.44 4.75 -2.00
N LEU A 13 -1.36 4.83 -2.98
CA LEU A 13 -2.62 5.57 -2.83
C LEU A 13 -3.48 4.99 -1.70
N PHE A 14 -3.68 3.67 -1.68
CA PHE A 14 -4.46 3.01 -0.63
C PHE A 14 -3.81 3.18 0.76
N THR A 15 -2.49 3.02 0.85
CA THR A 15 -1.76 3.25 2.10
C THR A 15 -1.83 4.70 2.55
N GLY A 16 -1.68 5.67 1.65
CA GLY A 16 -1.74 7.10 2.00
C GLY A 16 -3.13 7.52 2.47
N VAL A 17 -4.18 7.11 1.73
CA VAL A 17 -5.58 7.38 2.10
C VAL A 17 -5.92 6.70 3.43
N GLY A 18 -5.57 5.41 3.58
CA GLY A 18 -5.79 4.68 4.83
C GLY A 18 -5.11 5.35 6.02
N ALA A 19 -3.85 5.74 5.88
CA ALA A 19 -3.10 6.41 6.94
C ALA A 19 -3.68 7.78 7.31
N TYR A 20 -4.11 8.56 6.32
CA TYR A 20 -4.74 9.87 6.55
C TYR A 20 -6.01 9.73 7.39
N PHE A 21 -6.92 8.82 7.02
CA PHE A 21 -8.17 8.65 7.75
C PHE A 21 -7.96 8.02 9.13
N ILE A 22 -6.96 7.16 9.31
CA ILE A 22 -6.57 6.67 10.66
C ILE A 22 -6.06 7.83 11.53
N TYR A 23 -5.30 8.75 10.94
CA TYR A 23 -4.78 9.91 11.65
C TYR A 23 -5.89 10.90 12.05
N GLU A 24 -6.86 11.15 11.17
CA GLU A 24 -8.00 12.02 11.49
C GLU A 24 -9.00 11.37 12.44
N ASP A 25 -9.38 10.11 12.19
CA ASP A 25 -10.36 9.39 13.00
C ASP A 25 -9.95 7.91 13.18
N PRO A 26 -9.25 7.58 14.29
CA PRO A 26 -8.76 6.24 14.54
C PRO A 26 -9.86 5.24 14.93
N THR A 27 -11.11 5.67 15.11
CA THR A 27 -12.23 4.80 15.48
C THR A 27 -12.82 4.04 14.31
N LEU A 28 -12.61 4.54 13.08
CA LEU A 28 -13.11 3.93 11.87
C LEU A 28 -12.27 2.71 11.50
N ILE A 29 -12.93 1.56 11.31
CA ILE A 29 -12.24 0.31 10.99
C ILE A 29 -11.88 0.19 9.50
N LEU A 30 -12.64 0.86 8.62
CA LEU A 30 -12.44 0.87 7.17
C LEU A 30 -11.04 1.37 6.75
N PRO A 31 -10.53 2.48 7.31
CA PRO A 31 -9.18 2.97 7.05
C PRO A 31 -8.07 1.95 7.32
N TYR A 32 -8.18 1.15 8.39
CA TYR A 32 -7.23 0.08 8.69
C TYR A 32 -7.25 -1.05 7.67
N ILE A 33 -8.45 -1.42 7.18
CA ILE A 33 -8.59 -2.41 6.10
C ILE A 33 -7.94 -1.87 4.82
N SER A 34 -8.21 -0.60 4.48
CA SER A 34 -7.61 0.09 3.32
C SER A 34 -6.09 0.12 3.41
N LEU A 35 -5.54 0.48 4.58
CA LEU A 35 -4.11 0.51 4.86
C LEU A 35 -3.49 -0.88 4.68
N GLY A 36 -4.13 -1.93 5.22
CA GLY A 36 -3.68 -3.31 5.11
C GLY A 36 -3.62 -3.81 3.67
N ILE A 37 -4.64 -3.49 2.86
CA ILE A 37 -4.67 -3.83 1.43
C ILE A 37 -3.56 -3.09 0.68
N GLY A 38 -3.36 -1.79 0.93
CA GLY A 38 -2.29 -1.00 0.30
C GLY A 38 -0.90 -1.56 0.60
N LEU A 39 -0.63 -1.89 1.88
CA LEU A 39 0.63 -2.50 2.30
C LEU A 39 0.85 -3.87 1.67
N ALA A 40 -0.18 -4.72 1.62
CA ALA A 40 -0.10 -6.01 0.95
C ALA A 40 0.24 -5.84 -0.54
N PHE A 41 -0.41 -4.90 -1.23
CA PHE A 41 -0.12 -4.60 -2.63
C PHE A 41 1.34 -4.21 -2.84
N ILE A 42 1.88 -3.31 -2.01
CA ILE A 42 3.28 -2.88 -2.07
C ILE A 42 4.21 -4.08 -1.83
N ILE A 43 3.96 -4.90 -0.81
CA ILE A 43 4.84 -6.04 -0.47
C ILE A 43 4.83 -7.13 -1.55
N PHE A 44 3.66 -7.46 -2.11
CA PHE A 44 3.53 -8.51 -3.12
C PHE A 44 3.99 -8.07 -4.52
N HIS A 45 3.87 -6.77 -4.82
CA HIS A 45 4.26 -6.22 -6.13
C HIS A 45 5.58 -5.47 -6.12
N LEU A 46 6.29 -5.43 -4.98
CA LEU A 46 7.62 -4.84 -4.90
C LEU A 46 8.55 -5.55 -5.89
N PRO A 47 9.22 -4.83 -6.81
CA PRO A 47 10.11 -5.46 -7.78
C PRO A 47 11.21 -6.24 -7.07
N LYS A 48 11.40 -7.49 -7.48
CA LYS A 48 12.42 -8.41 -6.96
C LYS A 48 13.85 -7.83 -7.00
N SER A 49 14.11 -6.80 -7.82
CA SER A 49 15.40 -6.10 -7.85
C SER A 49 15.73 -5.33 -6.58
N LEU A 50 14.72 -4.82 -5.85
CA LEU A 50 14.86 -4.19 -4.53
C LEU A 50 14.80 -5.22 -3.39
N ARG A 51 14.09 -6.33 -3.62
CA ARG A 51 14.02 -7.48 -2.72
C ARG A 51 15.32 -8.30 -2.85
N ARG A 52 16.45 -7.74 -2.39
CA ARG A 52 17.81 -8.31 -2.32
C ARG A 52 17.96 -9.66 -3.04
N LYS A 53 18.71 -9.65 -4.16
CA LYS A 53 19.39 -10.84 -4.68
C LYS A 53 19.98 -11.61 -3.49
N LYS A 54 19.43 -12.78 -3.20
CA LYS A 54 20.03 -13.74 -2.29
C LYS A 54 21.10 -14.50 -3.06
#